data_AF-A0A928IHN6-F1
#
_entry.id   AF-A0A928IHN6-F1
#
_cell.length_a   1.000
_cell.length_b   1.000
_cell.length_c   1.000
_cell.angle_alpha   90.00
_cell.angle_beta   90.00
_cell.angle_gamma   90.00
#
_symmetry.space_group_name_H-M   'P 1'
#
loop_
_entity.id
_entity.type
_entity.pdbx_description
1 polymer ?
#
loop_
_entity_poly.entity_id
_entity_poly.type
_entity_poly.pdbx_seq_one_letter_code
_entity_poly.pdbx_strand_id
1 'polypeptide(L)'
;MEKNKRKVSLNIAGNKISLVTDESPEYVEKLGALVSQRVNTLALSGSGISKMDAALVYALDLLDENFKLKMALAEAKKNNG
;
A
#
# COMPACT_ATOMS: atom_id res chain seq x y z
N MET A 1 -25.70 5.51 -1.98
CA MET A 1 -24.53 5.65 -2.88
C MET A 1 -24.22 4.26 -3.42
N GLU A 2 -24.42 4.06 -4.71
CA GLU A 2 -24.22 2.75 -5.35
C GLU A 2 -22.72 2.48 -5.48
N LYS A 3 -22.25 1.39 -4.86
CA LYS A 3 -20.86 0.96 -4.92
C LYS A 3 -20.59 0.37 -6.30
N ASN A 4 -20.11 1.18 -7.22
CA ASN A 4 -19.63 0.73 -8.52
C ASN A 4 -18.31 -0.03 -8.33
N LYS A 5 -18.43 -1.30 -7.93
CA LYS A 5 -17.31 -2.23 -7.85
C LYS A 5 -16.75 -2.46 -9.24
N ARG A 6 -15.51 -2.00 -9.46
CA ARG A 6 -14.77 -2.21 -10.71
C ARG A 6 -13.72 -3.27 -10.49
N LYS A 7 -13.53 -4.14 -11.48
CA LYS A 7 -12.40 -5.07 -11.53
C LYS A 7 -11.24 -4.38 -12.23
N VAL A 8 -10.13 -4.20 -11.53
CA VAL A 8 -8.90 -3.60 -12.04
C VAL A 8 -7.81 -4.66 -12.04
N SER A 9 -7.09 -4.80 -13.15
CA SER A 9 -5.95 -5.71 -13.26
C SER A 9 -4.66 -4.93 -13.18
N LEU A 10 -3.81 -5.27 -12.22
CA LEU A 10 -2.54 -4.58 -11.94
C LEU A 10 -1.36 -5.52 -12.10
N ASN A 11 -0.18 -4.95 -12.34
CA ASN A 11 1.09 -5.65 -12.23
C ASN A 11 1.92 -5.02 -11.12
N ILE A 12 2.18 -5.77 -10.04
CA ILE A 12 2.92 -5.30 -8.87
C ILE A 12 4.17 -6.16 -8.69
N ALA A 13 5.34 -5.56 -8.83
CA ALA A 13 6.65 -6.21 -8.71
C ALA A 13 6.85 -7.45 -9.63
N GLY A 14 6.09 -7.54 -10.72
CA GLY A 14 6.06 -8.68 -11.65
C GLY A 14 4.91 -9.66 -11.43
N ASN A 15 4.05 -9.42 -10.43
CA ASN A 15 2.88 -10.25 -10.14
C ASN A 15 1.62 -9.59 -10.70
N LYS A 16 0.91 -10.29 -11.59
CA LYS A 16 -0.37 -9.85 -12.12
C LYS A 16 -1.48 -10.17 -11.13
N ILE A 17 -2.16 -9.16 -10.61
CA ILE A 17 -3.26 -9.30 -9.66
C ILE A 17 -4.54 -8.69 -10.23
N SER A 18 -5.70 -9.20 -9.79
CA SER A 18 -7.00 -8.60 -10.08
C SER A 18 -7.65 -8.18 -8.78
N LEU A 19 -7.94 -6.88 -8.66
CA LEU A 19 -8.57 -6.28 -7.48
C LEU A 19 -9.98 -5.82 -7.86
N VAL A 20 -10.95 -6.05 -6.97
CA VAL A 20 -12.28 -5.46 -7.07
C VAL A 20 -12.38 -4.32 -6.07
N THR A 21 -12.62 -3.10 -6.55
CA THR A 21 -12.57 -1.88 -5.74
C THR A 21 -13.59 -0.86 -6.23
N ASP A 22 -14.06 -0.01 -5.31
CA ASP A 22 -14.95 1.11 -5.62
C ASP A 22 -14.17 2.34 -6.12
N GLU A 23 -12.84 2.32 -5.96
CA GLU A 23 -11.91 3.37 -6.39
C GLU A 23 -11.77 3.46 -7.91
N SER A 24 -11.23 4.59 -8.38
CA SER A 24 -10.95 4.77 -9.81
C SER A 24 -9.79 3.89 -10.25
N PRO A 25 -9.79 3.37 -11.50
CA PRO A 25 -8.69 2.57 -12.02
C PRO A 25 -7.35 3.29 -11.94
N GLU A 26 -7.31 4.59 -12.25
CA GLU A 26 -6.08 5.39 -12.26
C GLU A 26 -5.47 5.50 -10.86
N TYR A 27 -6.32 5.66 -9.83
CA TYR A 27 -5.88 5.72 -8.45
C TYR A 27 -5.28 4.37 -8.01
N VAL A 28 -5.96 3.28 -8.35
CA VAL A 28 -5.57 1.91 -8.01
C VAL A 28 -4.27 1.51 -8.73
N GLU A 29 -4.12 1.90 -9.99
CA GLU A 29 -2.90 1.74 -10.77
C GLU A 29 -1.72 2.51 -10.17
N LYS A 30 -1.97 3.76 -9.75
CA LYS A 30 -0.96 4.57 -9.05
C LYS A 30 -0.50 3.90 -7.76
N LEU A 31 -1.44 3.37 -6.95
CA LEU A 31 -1.09 2.63 -5.74
C LEU A 31 -0.25 1.38 -6.06
N GLY A 32 -0.65 0.60 -7.08
CA GLY A 32 0.10 -0.57 -7.52
C GLY A 32 1.52 -0.23 -7.97
N ALA A 33 1.70 0.89 -8.69
CA ALA A 33 3.01 1.38 -9.12
C ALA A 33 3.90 1.77 -7.93
N LEU A 34 3.34 2.47 -6.92
CA LEU A 34 4.08 2.85 -5.71
C LEU A 34 4.56 1.63 -4.92
N VAL A 35 3.69 0.63 -4.73
CA VAL A 35 4.06 -0.64 -4.08
C VAL A 35 5.16 -1.33 -4.89
N SER A 36 4.99 -1.43 -6.21
CA SER A 36 5.98 -2.07 -7.08
C SER A 36 7.34 -1.38 -7.01
N GLN A 37 7.37 -0.05 -7.01
CA GLN A 37 8.60 0.73 -6.90
C GLN A 37 9.31 0.43 -5.58
N ARG A 38 8.59 0.48 -4.46
CA ARG A 38 9.16 0.28 -3.12
C ARG A 38 9.69 -1.14 -2.93
N VAL A 39 8.92 -2.14 -3.33
CA VAL A 39 9.33 -3.56 -3.29
C VAL A 39 10.58 -3.80 -4.13
N ASN A 40 10.64 -3.25 -5.34
CA ASN A 40 11.82 -3.39 -6.19
C ASN A 40 13.04 -2.68 -5.57
N THR A 41 12.89 -1.48 -5.02
CA THR A 41 13.99 -0.77 -4.33
C THR A 41 14.53 -1.58 -3.16
N LEU A 42 13.66 -2.14 -2.31
CA LEU A 42 14.05 -2.96 -1.17
C LEU A 42 14.74 -4.26 -1.59
N ALA A 43 14.25 -4.90 -2.66
CA ALA A 43 14.89 -6.11 -3.20
C ALA A 43 16.26 -5.82 -3.85
N LEU A 44 16.45 -4.63 -4.42
CA LEU A 44 17.69 -4.22 -5.10
C LEU A 44 18.73 -3.62 -4.16
N SER A 45 18.37 -3.18 -2.95
CA SER A 45 19.28 -2.52 -2.00
C SER A 45 20.31 -3.45 -1.33
N GLY A 46 20.62 -4.61 -1.93
CA GLY A 46 21.78 -5.42 -1.58
C GLY A 46 21.64 -6.34 -0.37
N SER A 47 20.48 -6.39 0.29
CA SER A 47 20.23 -7.28 1.44
C SER A 47 19.93 -8.73 1.07
N GLY A 48 19.91 -9.06 -0.23
CA GLY A 48 19.62 -10.42 -0.71
C GLY A 48 18.19 -10.91 -0.40
N ILE A 49 17.30 -10.00 0.01
CA ILE A 49 15.92 -10.35 0.37
C ILE A 49 15.08 -10.62 -0.88
N SER A 50 14.17 -11.58 -0.79
CA SER A 50 13.26 -11.88 -1.90
C SER A 50 12.27 -10.73 -2.10
N LYS A 51 11.64 -10.65 -3.29
CA LYS A 51 10.54 -9.69 -3.54
C LYS A 51 9.37 -9.87 -2.57
N MET A 52 9.15 -11.10 -2.09
CA MET A 52 8.11 -11.39 -1.11
C MET A 52 8.47 -10.80 0.26
N ASP A 53 9.71 -11.01 0.72
CA ASP A 53 10.17 -10.45 1.99
C ASP A 53 10.20 -8.91 1.93
N ALA A 54 10.62 -8.34 0.81
CA ALA A 54 10.54 -6.90 0.57
C ALA A 54 9.10 -6.36 0.64
N ALA A 55 8.11 -7.12 0.14
CA ALA A 55 6.70 -6.76 0.26
C ALA A 55 6.19 -6.86 1.71
N LEU A 56 6.65 -7.85 2.49
CA LEU A 56 6.34 -7.97 3.91
C LEU A 56 6.95 -6.81 4.72
N VAL A 57 8.21 -6.45 4.47
CA VAL A 57 8.86 -5.28 5.08
C VAL A 57 8.08 -4.01 4.75
N TYR A 58 7.71 -3.81 3.48
CA TYR A 58 6.93 -2.64 3.09
C TYR A 58 5.54 -2.61 3.74
N ALA A 59 4.87 -3.76 3.91
CA ALA A 59 3.60 -3.83 4.60
C ALA A 59 3.72 -3.46 6.09
N LEU A 60 4.82 -3.85 6.74
CA LEU A 60 5.11 -3.47 8.13
C LEU A 60 5.36 -1.96 8.25
N ASP A 61 6.14 -1.37 7.34
CA ASP A 61 6.37 0.09 7.30
C ASP A 61 5.04 0.85 7.19
N LEU A 62 4.17 0.45 6.24
CA LEU A 62 2.86 1.07 6.07
C LEU A 62 1.95 0.90 7.29
N LEU A 63 2.01 -0.24 7.98
CA LEU A 63 1.20 -0.49 9.16
C LEU A 63 1.66 0.38 10.33
N ASP A 64 2.98 0.52 10.54
CA ASP A 64 3.58 1.38 11.56
C ASP A 64 3.22 2.85 11.34
N GLU A 65 3.37 3.35 10.11
CA GLU A 65 2.95 4.72 9.74
C GLU A 65 1.46 4.95 10.03
N ASN A 66 0.60 4.01 9.63
CA ASN A 66 -0.83 4.09 9.91
C ASN A 66 -1.15 4.07 11.41
N PHE A 67 -0.42 3.29 12.20
CA PHE A 67 -0.62 3.23 13.64
C PHE A 67 -0.23 4.56 14.31
N LYS A 68 0.94 5.10 13.96
CA LYS A 68 1.41 6.42 14.42
C LYS A 68 0.44 7.54 14.07
N LEU A 69 -0.09 7.56 12.83
CA LEU A 69 -1.09 8.54 12.40
C LEU A 69 -2.40 8.44 13.21
N LYS A 70 -2.88 7.23 13.49
CA LYS A 70 -4.08 7.02 14.32
C LYS A 70 -3.87 7.48 15.75
N MET A 71 -2.69 7.24 16.33
CA MET A 71 -2.35 7.71 17.67
C MET A 71 -2.31 9.25 17.73
N ALA A 72 -1.60 9.88 16.80
CA ALA A 72 -1.53 11.34 16.71
C ALA A 72 -2.92 11.97 16.54
N LEU A 73 -3.79 11.37 15.73
CA LEU A 73 -5.17 11.83 15.57
C LEU A 73 -5.99 11.67 16.86
N ALA A 74 -5.79 10.60 17.62
CA ALA A 74 -6.47 10.39 18.91
C ALA A 74 -6.03 11.41 19.96
N GLU A 75 -4.74 11.73 20.02
CA GLU A 75 -4.19 12.77 20.91
C GLU A 75 -4.72 14.16 20.53
N ALA A 76 -4.73 14.48 19.24
CA ALA A 76 -5.28 15.76 18.75
C ALA A 76 -6.77 15.94 19.10
N LYS A 77 -7.56 14.85 19.11
CA LYS A 77 -8.96 14.90 19.54
C LYS A 77 -9.11 15.10 21.05
N LYS A 78 -8.19 14.56 21.85
CA LYS A 78 -8.22 14.70 23.32
C LYS A 78 -7.85 16.11 23.79
N ASN A 79 -7.04 16.83 23.03
CA ASN A 79 -6.63 18.20 23.37
C ASN A 79 -7.60 19.29 22.87
N ASN A 80 -8.69 18.93 22.19
CA ASN A 80 -9.70 19.86 21.65
C ASN A 80 -11.10 19.68 22.27
N GLY A 81 -11.23 18.94 23.37
CA GLY A 81 -12.46 18.81 24.16
C GLY A 81 -12.23 19.20 25.60
#